data_AF-A0A257A857-F1
#
_entry.id   AF-A0A257A857-F1
#
_cell.length_a   1.000
_cell.length_b   1.000
_cell.length_c   1.000
_cell.angle_alpha   90.00
_cell.angle_beta   90.00
_cell.angle_gamma   90.00
#
_symmetry.space_group_name_H-M   'P 1'
#
loop_
_entity.id
_entity.type
_entity.pdbx_description
1 polymer ?
#
loop_
_entity_poly.entity_id
_entity_poly.type
_entity_poly.pdbx_seq_one_letter_code
_entity_poly.pdbx_strand_id
1 'polypeptide(L)'
;MVFIELRIKNIQKPRFREKILGYIIAEYSIFKLGLMCYEDIPRGKVFELFTLVDRYDDYPLFRYTEVEGDAGYGTLLGQTKYFNELRKLIPKLKYYVSPWNTVLSLISYVEGKVFDSESFKKRIAIKDNKFTRGWNNFFTTFDQEVFESTVKKIGISFIVKVI
;
A
#
# COMPACT_ATOMS: atom_id res chain seq x y z
N MET A 1 1.52 12.67 13.26
CA MET A 1 0.40 12.67 12.31
C MET A 1 0.82 13.27 10.98
N VAL A 2 0.67 12.52 9.90
CA VAL A 2 0.98 12.93 8.51
C VAL A 2 -0.33 13.11 7.75
N PHE A 3 -0.42 14.17 6.95
CA PHE A 3 -1.58 14.44 6.11
C PHE A 3 -1.35 13.92 4.69
N ILE A 4 -2.32 13.16 4.17
CA ILE A 4 -2.30 12.60 2.83
C ILE A 4 -3.63 12.92 2.15
N GLU A 5 -3.57 13.50 0.95
CA GLU A 5 -4.76 13.87 0.16
C GLU A 5 -4.75 13.12 -1.17
N LEU A 6 -5.76 12.29 -1.40
CA LEU A 6 -6.03 11.70 -2.72
C LEU A 6 -6.92 12.65 -3.52
N ARG A 7 -6.48 13.00 -4.73
CA ARG A 7 -7.29 13.64 -5.77
C ARG A 7 -7.58 12.63 -6.86
N ILE A 8 -8.86 12.40 -7.11
CA ILE A 8 -9.33 11.43 -8.11
C ILE A 8 -10.39 12.08 -8.97
N LYS A 9 -10.36 11.78 -10.28
CA LYS A 9 -11.41 12.27 -11.19
C LYS A 9 -12.70 11.49 -10.98
N ASN A 10 -13.83 12.17 -11.11
CA ASN A 10 -15.15 11.55 -10.96
C ASN A 10 -15.39 10.35 -11.91
N ILE A 11 -14.77 10.37 -13.10
CA ILE A 11 -14.76 9.24 -14.04
C ILE A 11 -13.32 8.80 -14.26
N GLN A 12 -12.97 7.66 -13.68
CA GLN A 12 -11.68 7.02 -13.91
C GLN A 12 -11.92 5.72 -14.68
N LYS A 13 -11.49 5.70 -15.94
CA LYS A 13 -11.54 4.46 -16.74
C LYS A 13 -10.40 3.55 -16.28
N PRO A 14 -10.67 2.26 -15.98
CA PRO A 14 -9.62 1.26 -15.84
C PRO A 14 -8.64 1.34 -17.00
N ARG A 15 -7.35 1.28 -16.70
CA ARG A 15 -6.31 1.28 -17.73
C ARG A 15 -5.70 -0.10 -17.92
N PHE A 16 -5.62 -0.88 -16.85
CA PHE A 16 -5.02 -2.21 -16.83
C PHE A 16 -5.54 -2.97 -15.62
N ARG A 17 -5.25 -4.28 -15.59
CA ARG A 17 -5.41 -5.10 -14.39
C ARG A 17 -4.10 -5.18 -13.65
N GLU A 18 -4.16 -5.10 -12.32
CA GLU A 18 -3.00 -5.28 -11.46
C GLU A 18 -3.39 -6.09 -10.23
N LYS A 19 -2.42 -6.86 -9.75
CA LYS A 19 -2.51 -7.61 -8.50
C LYS A 19 -1.58 -6.97 -7.50
N ILE A 20 -2.09 -6.57 -6.35
CA ILE A 20 -1.34 -5.87 -5.30
C ILE A 20 -1.33 -6.73 -4.05
N LEU A 21 -0.17 -6.80 -3.40
CA LEU A 21 -0.05 -7.31 -2.04
C LEU A 21 0.44 -6.18 -1.13
N GLY A 22 -0.40 -5.77 -0.19
CA GLY A 22 -0.17 -4.56 0.59
C GLY A 22 -0.64 -4.68 2.04
N TYR A 23 -0.50 -3.57 2.76
CA TYR A 23 -0.93 -3.38 4.14
C TYR A 23 -1.76 -2.09 4.23
N ILE A 24 -2.99 -2.15 4.72
CA ILE A 24 -3.88 -0.99 4.80
C ILE A 24 -3.48 -0.08 5.97
N ILE A 25 -3.23 1.20 5.69
CA ILE A 25 -2.63 2.14 6.65
C ILE A 25 -3.51 3.35 6.99
N ALA A 26 -4.49 3.67 6.15
CA ALA A 26 -5.48 4.70 6.42
C ALA A 26 -6.74 4.47 5.58
N GLU A 27 -7.83 5.15 5.93
CA GLU A 27 -9.09 5.08 5.21
C GLU A 27 -9.84 6.41 5.29
N TYR A 28 -10.71 6.63 4.30
CA TYR A 28 -11.60 7.77 4.23
C TYR A 28 -12.84 7.37 3.41
N SER A 29 -13.99 7.23 4.07
CA SER A 29 -15.20 6.68 3.43
C SER A 29 -14.88 5.32 2.79
N ILE A 30 -15.28 5.11 1.54
CA ILE A 30 -15.00 3.88 0.77
C ILE A 30 -13.56 3.78 0.23
N PHE A 31 -12.67 4.73 0.54
CA PHE A 31 -11.30 4.71 0.03
C PHE A 31 -10.34 4.22 1.10
N LYS A 32 -9.52 3.24 0.74
CA LYS A 32 -8.39 2.75 1.53
C LYS A 32 -7.09 3.28 0.95
N LEU A 33 -6.17 3.64 1.84
CA LEU A 33 -4.76 3.89 1.54
C LEU A 33 -3.96 2.69 2.04
N GLY A 34 -3.16 2.11 1.15
CA GLY A 34 -2.30 0.99 1.48
C GLY A 34 -0.83 1.28 1.18
N LEU A 35 0.03 0.53 1.85
CA LEU A 35 1.46 0.47 1.61
C LEU A 35 1.78 -0.88 0.98
N MET A 36 2.44 -0.89 -0.17
CA MET A 36 2.94 -2.11 -0.81
C MET A 36 4.46 -2.16 -0.77
N CYS A 37 5.00 -3.38 -0.82
CA CYS A 37 6.44 -3.64 -0.93
C CYS A 37 6.68 -4.61 -2.08
N TYR A 38 7.62 -4.29 -2.97
CA TYR A 38 7.96 -5.15 -4.10
C TYR A 38 9.45 -5.20 -4.39
N GLU A 39 9.86 -6.28 -5.05
CA GLU A 39 11.22 -6.50 -5.53
C GLU A 39 11.39 -5.91 -6.93
N ASP A 40 12.15 -4.81 -7.03
CA ASP A 40 12.48 -4.13 -8.28
C ASP A 40 13.79 -4.63 -8.92
N ILE A 41 14.74 -5.01 -8.09
CA ILE A 41 15.99 -5.72 -8.42
C ILE A 41 16.11 -6.94 -7.51
N PRO A 42 16.94 -7.96 -7.83
CA PRO A 42 17.10 -9.12 -6.95
C PRO A 42 17.42 -8.70 -5.50
N ARG A 43 16.66 -9.23 -4.54
CA ARG A 43 16.72 -8.88 -3.10
C ARG A 43 16.26 -7.44 -2.76
N GLY A 44 15.71 -6.73 -3.73
CA GLY A 44 15.13 -5.40 -3.59
C GLY A 44 13.89 -5.38 -2.69
N LYS A 45 13.67 -4.22 -2.09
CA LYS A 45 12.51 -3.91 -1.23
C LYS A 45 12.13 -2.45 -1.40
N VAL A 46 11.31 -2.17 -2.41
CA VAL A 46 10.79 -0.83 -2.69
C VAL A 46 9.39 -0.71 -2.10
N PHE A 47 9.21 0.32 -1.30
CA PHE A 47 7.90 0.69 -0.77
C PHE A 47 7.23 1.74 -1.64
N GLU A 48 5.93 1.55 -1.87
CA GLU A 48 5.11 2.48 -2.62
C GLU A 48 3.71 2.52 -2.00
N LEU A 49 3.03 3.65 -2.10
CA LEU A 49 1.64 3.77 -1.68
C LEU A 49 0.71 3.32 -2.81
N PHE A 50 -0.44 2.78 -2.44
CA PHE A 50 -1.53 2.53 -3.37
C PHE A 50 -2.85 2.93 -2.73
N THR A 51 -3.88 3.07 -3.54
CA THR A 51 -5.24 3.32 -3.07
C THR A 51 -6.18 2.28 -3.63
N LEU A 52 -7.27 2.04 -2.91
CA LEU A 52 -8.24 0.99 -3.18
C LEU A 52 -9.63 1.56 -2.87
N VAL A 53 -10.59 1.32 -3.76
CA VAL A 53 -12.01 1.57 -3.50
C VAL A 53 -12.62 0.30 -2.92
N ASP A 54 -13.03 0.39 -1.66
CA ASP A 54 -13.62 -0.68 -0.86
C ASP A 54 -15.04 -0.27 -0.43
N ARG A 55 -16.03 -0.74 -1.17
CA ARG A 55 -17.44 -0.36 -0.95
C ARG A 55 -18.09 -1.13 0.20
N TYR A 56 -17.55 -2.29 0.54
CA TYR A 56 -18.15 -3.23 1.48
C TYR A 56 -17.32 -3.42 2.75
N ASP A 57 -16.24 -2.65 2.90
CA ASP A 57 -15.30 -2.75 4.02
C ASP A 57 -14.62 -4.13 4.12
N ASP A 58 -14.34 -4.73 2.96
CA ASP A 58 -13.69 -6.04 2.84
C ASP A 58 -12.21 -6.00 3.25
N TYR A 59 -11.61 -4.80 3.33
CA TYR A 59 -10.17 -4.60 3.56
C TYR A 59 -9.91 -3.69 4.77
N PRO A 60 -10.02 -4.23 6.01
CA PRO A 60 -9.95 -3.43 7.22
C PRO A 60 -8.59 -2.75 7.43
N LEU A 61 -8.61 -1.65 8.15
CA LEU A 61 -7.42 -0.92 8.57
C LEU A 61 -6.44 -1.83 9.33
N PHE A 62 -5.14 -1.68 9.06
CA PHE A 62 -4.04 -2.46 9.66
C PHE A 62 -4.11 -3.96 9.41
N ARG A 63 -4.65 -4.34 8.24
CA ARG A 63 -4.57 -5.71 7.71
C ARG A 63 -3.74 -5.76 6.46
N TYR A 64 -3.13 -6.93 6.25
CA TYR A 64 -2.51 -7.24 4.98
C TYR A 64 -3.56 -7.71 4.00
N THR A 65 -3.41 -7.33 2.74
CA THR A 65 -4.39 -7.62 1.69
C THR A 65 -3.70 -8.02 0.40
N GLU A 66 -4.23 -9.02 -0.26
CA GLU A 66 -3.94 -9.34 -1.65
C GLU A 66 -5.19 -9.00 -2.45
N VAL A 67 -5.07 -8.12 -3.44
CA VAL A 67 -6.21 -7.65 -4.22
C VAL A 67 -5.82 -7.64 -5.69
N GLU A 68 -6.65 -8.24 -6.53
CA GLU A 68 -6.53 -8.18 -7.98
C GLU A 68 -7.72 -7.44 -8.56
N GLY A 69 -7.46 -6.50 -9.46
CA GLY A 69 -8.51 -5.63 -9.97
C GLY A 69 -8.12 -4.72 -11.11
N ASP A 70 -9.11 -3.97 -11.55
CA ASP A 70 -9.01 -2.90 -12.51
C ASP A 70 -8.38 -1.66 -11.85
N ALA A 71 -7.22 -1.28 -12.36
CA ALA A 71 -6.41 -0.19 -11.85
C ALA A 71 -6.47 1.05 -12.75
N GLY A 72 -6.44 2.21 -12.11
CA GLY A 72 -6.14 3.50 -12.71
C GLY A 72 -5.11 4.27 -11.89
N TYR A 73 -5.06 5.58 -12.12
CA TYR A 73 -4.08 6.48 -11.50
C TYR A 73 -4.73 7.67 -10.78
N GLY A 74 -4.53 7.77 -9.48
CA GLY A 74 -4.88 8.95 -8.68
C GLY A 74 -3.68 9.89 -8.52
N THR A 75 -3.93 11.11 -8.04
CA THR A 75 -2.86 11.99 -7.55
C THR A 75 -2.89 11.97 -6.03
N LEU A 76 -1.82 11.51 -5.40
CA LEU A 76 -1.71 11.38 -3.95
C LEU A 76 -0.67 12.38 -3.43
N LEU A 77 -1.12 13.39 -2.71
CA LEU A 77 -0.26 14.41 -2.11
C LEU A 77 0.16 13.99 -0.69
N GLY A 78 1.35 14.40 -0.26
CA GLY A 78 1.87 14.09 1.09
C GLY A 78 2.71 12.82 1.20
N GLN A 79 2.90 12.07 0.10
CA GLN A 79 3.67 10.81 0.07
C GLN A 79 5.10 10.96 0.60
N THR A 80 5.84 11.97 0.12
CA THR A 80 7.23 12.23 0.54
C THR A 80 7.31 12.48 2.04
N LYS A 81 6.35 13.21 2.62
CA LYS A 81 6.32 13.48 4.06
C LYS A 81 6.10 12.19 4.85
N TYR A 82 5.17 11.35 4.40
CA TYR A 82 4.94 10.03 5.01
C TYR A 82 6.20 9.16 4.99
N PHE A 83 6.84 9.03 3.83
CA PHE A 83 8.04 8.21 3.71
C PHE A 83 9.24 8.77 4.47
N ASN A 84 9.35 10.09 4.62
CA ASN A 84 10.37 10.71 5.47
C ASN A 84 10.17 10.35 6.94
N GLU A 85 8.93 10.37 7.45
CA GLU A 85 8.64 9.92 8.82
C GLU A 85 8.91 8.41 9.00
N LEU A 86 8.50 7.60 8.03
CA LEU A 86 8.75 6.16 8.05
C LEU A 86 10.25 5.84 8.06
N ARG A 87 11.06 6.57 7.27
CA ARG A 87 12.53 6.40 7.20
C ARG A 87 13.23 6.74 8.52
N LYS A 88 12.70 7.66 9.33
CA LYS A 88 13.25 7.97 10.66
C LYS A 88 13.12 6.78 11.62
N LEU A 89 12.07 5.98 11.45
CA LEU A 89 11.73 4.86 12.34
C LEU A 89 12.26 3.52 11.80
N ILE A 90 12.32 3.39 10.47
CA ILE A 90 12.82 2.21 9.76
C ILE A 90 13.94 2.68 8.83
N PRO A 91 15.20 2.69 9.31
CA PRO A 91 16.33 3.15 8.51
C PRO A 91 16.56 2.24 7.30
N LYS A 92 17.16 2.80 6.25
CA LYS A 92 17.49 2.11 4.98
C LYS A 92 16.28 1.60 4.17
N LEU A 93 15.11 2.24 4.34
CA LEU A 93 13.98 2.05 3.44
C LEU A 93 14.19 2.74 2.09
N LYS A 94 14.09 1.93 1.02
CA LYS A 94 13.90 2.42 -0.34
C LYS A 94 12.40 2.58 -0.59
N TYR A 95 12.00 3.74 -1.07
CA TYR A 95 10.62 4.03 -1.45
C TYR A 95 10.57 4.69 -2.81
N TYR A 96 9.43 4.56 -3.48
CA TYR A 96 9.11 5.23 -4.72
C TYR A 96 8.00 6.24 -4.48
N VAL A 97 8.21 7.47 -4.97
CA VAL A 97 7.19 8.50 -5.09
C VAL A 97 7.28 9.02 -6.53
N SER A 98 6.18 8.94 -7.26
CA SER A 98 6.13 9.47 -8.62
C SER A 98 6.42 10.98 -8.63
N PRO A 99 7.25 11.50 -9.56
CA PRO A 99 7.50 12.93 -9.70
C PRO A 99 6.22 13.78 -9.90
N TRP A 100 5.16 13.16 -10.43
CA TRP A 100 3.85 13.80 -10.64
C TRP A 100 2.87 13.54 -9.51
N ASN A 101 3.33 12.97 -8.39
CA ASN A 101 2.51 12.50 -7.27
C ASN A 101 1.45 11.47 -7.67
N THR A 102 1.66 10.77 -8.79
CA THR A 102 0.77 9.69 -9.23
C THR A 102 0.85 8.51 -8.28
N VAL A 103 -0.30 7.89 -8.03
CA VAL A 103 -0.43 6.63 -7.28
C VAL A 103 -1.31 5.66 -8.05
N LEU A 104 -1.06 4.36 -7.91
CA LEU A 104 -1.98 3.34 -8.39
C LEU A 104 -3.26 3.36 -7.53
N SER A 105 -4.41 3.37 -8.20
CA SER A 105 -5.73 3.29 -7.57
C SER A 105 -6.47 2.07 -8.12
N LEU A 106 -6.77 1.09 -7.27
CA LEU A 106 -7.69 0.00 -7.61
C LEU A 106 -9.12 0.52 -7.51
N ILE A 107 -9.80 0.60 -8.66
CA ILE A 107 -11.12 1.22 -8.80
C ILE A 107 -12.23 0.18 -8.68
N SER A 108 -11.95 -1.03 -9.13
CA SER A 108 -12.80 -2.20 -9.00
C SER A 108 -11.91 -3.41 -8.79
N TYR A 109 -12.22 -4.24 -7.81
CA TYR A 109 -11.52 -5.51 -7.61
C TYR A 109 -12.34 -6.68 -8.17
N VAL A 110 -11.64 -7.72 -8.58
CA VAL A 110 -12.18 -8.97 -9.11
C VAL A 110 -12.03 -10.07 -8.07
N GLU A 111 -10.90 -10.09 -7.37
CA GLU A 111 -10.60 -11.06 -6.31
C GLU A 111 -9.81 -10.37 -5.19
N GLY A 112 -10.05 -10.78 -3.96
CA GLY A 112 -9.37 -10.21 -2.79
C GLY A 112 -9.28 -11.19 -1.63
N LYS A 113 -8.22 -11.04 -0.83
CA LYS A 113 -8.02 -11.80 0.40
C LYS A 113 -7.36 -10.93 1.47
N VAL A 114 -7.84 -11.06 2.70
CA VAL A 114 -7.26 -10.44 3.89
C VAL A 114 -6.42 -11.46 4.64
N PHE A 115 -5.30 -11.02 5.20
CA PHE A 115 -4.42 -11.83 6.03
C PHE A 115 -4.17 -11.16 7.37
N ASP A 116 -4.20 -11.96 8.43
CA ASP A 116 -3.50 -11.63 9.66
C ASP A 116 -1.98 -11.77 9.49
N SER A 117 -1.22 -11.38 10.52
CA SER A 117 0.23 -11.35 10.48
C SER A 117 0.86 -12.71 10.21
N GLU A 118 0.33 -13.80 10.80
CA GLU A 118 0.87 -15.15 10.63
C GLU A 118 0.55 -15.72 9.23
N SER A 119 -0.69 -15.57 8.80
CA SER A 119 -1.17 -15.97 7.48
C SER A 119 -0.44 -15.21 6.38
N PHE A 120 -0.10 -13.93 6.62
CA PHE A 120 0.71 -13.14 5.71
C PHE A 120 2.14 -13.66 5.58
N LYS A 121 2.79 -14.02 6.71
CA LYS A 121 4.13 -14.66 6.69
C LYS A 121 4.12 -15.92 5.83
N LYS A 122 3.10 -16.76 5.95
CA LYS A 122 2.92 -17.97 5.12
C LYS A 122 2.73 -17.60 3.65
N ARG A 123 1.91 -16.58 3.34
CA ARG A 123 1.64 -16.12 1.96
C ARG A 123 2.91 -15.64 1.26
N ILE A 124 3.73 -14.82 1.92
CA ILE A 124 4.94 -14.25 1.30
C ILE A 124 6.09 -15.26 1.19
N ALA A 125 6.08 -16.34 1.97
CA ALA A 125 7.08 -17.40 1.90
C ALA A 125 7.10 -18.14 0.55
N ILE A 126 5.99 -18.10 -0.20
CA ILE A 126 5.86 -18.73 -1.52
C ILE A 126 6.74 -18.06 -2.58
N LYS A 127 6.97 -16.73 -2.49
CA LYS A 127 7.87 -15.96 -3.37
C LYS A 127 7.56 -16.05 -4.88
N ASP A 128 6.31 -16.34 -5.20
CA ASP A 128 5.73 -16.51 -6.54
C ASP A 128 5.72 -15.24 -7.39
N ASN A 129 5.76 -14.04 -6.80
CA ASN A 129 5.66 -12.78 -7.54
C ASN A 129 6.52 -11.66 -6.93
N LYS A 130 6.56 -10.50 -7.61
CA LYS A 130 7.39 -9.34 -7.20
C LYS A 130 7.04 -8.84 -5.80
N PHE A 131 5.78 -8.89 -5.41
CA PHE A 131 5.35 -8.41 -4.10
C PHE A 131 5.66 -9.41 -2.99
N THR A 132 5.42 -10.71 -3.22
CA THR A 132 5.73 -11.73 -2.20
C THR A 132 7.23 -11.82 -1.97
N ARG A 133 8.05 -11.65 -3.02
CA ARG A 133 9.49 -11.47 -2.88
C ARG A 133 9.86 -10.19 -2.13
N GLY A 134 9.28 -9.04 -2.48
CA GLY A 134 9.57 -7.76 -1.82
C GLY A 134 9.29 -7.79 -0.31
N TRP A 135 8.08 -8.22 0.07
CA TRP A 135 7.71 -8.37 1.48
C TRP A 135 8.56 -9.40 2.22
N ASN A 136 8.87 -10.54 1.60
CA ASN A 136 9.74 -11.54 2.21
C ASN A 136 11.17 -11.01 2.42
N ASN A 137 11.73 -10.33 1.42
CA ASN A 137 13.05 -9.68 1.51
C ASN A 137 13.07 -8.63 2.63
N PHE A 138 11.97 -7.89 2.80
CA PHE A 138 11.84 -6.92 3.89
C PHE A 138 11.82 -7.62 5.26
N PHE A 139 10.91 -8.56 5.47
CA PHE A 139 10.74 -9.23 6.77
C PHE A 139 11.83 -10.25 7.13
N THR A 140 12.68 -10.62 6.18
CA THR A 140 13.95 -11.33 6.49
C THR A 140 14.94 -10.41 7.20
N THR A 141 14.82 -9.09 7.02
CA THR A 141 15.77 -8.10 7.56
C THR A 141 15.18 -7.16 8.60
N PHE A 142 13.86 -7.21 8.83
CA PHE A 142 13.16 -6.32 9.74
C PHE A 142 12.00 -7.06 10.39
N ASP A 143 11.77 -6.83 11.69
CA ASP A 143 10.71 -7.51 12.41
C ASP A 143 9.32 -7.00 11.96
N GLN A 144 8.40 -7.94 11.76
CA GLN A 144 7.06 -7.62 11.25
C GLN A 144 6.21 -6.88 12.28
N GLU A 145 6.27 -7.26 13.56
CA GLU A 145 5.48 -6.63 14.62
C GLU A 145 5.97 -5.20 14.87
N VAL A 146 7.29 -4.99 14.82
CA VAL A 146 7.92 -3.66 14.86
C VAL A 146 7.47 -2.83 13.65
N PHE A 147 7.37 -3.40 12.46
CA PHE A 147 6.86 -2.69 11.28
C PHE A 147 5.40 -2.26 11.47
N GLU A 148 4.52 -3.20 11.84
CA GLU A 148 3.10 -2.96 12.03
C GLU A 148 2.84 -1.88 13.09
N SER A 149 3.53 -1.95 14.23
CA SER A 149 3.45 -0.95 15.30
C SER A 149 4.01 0.41 14.88
N THR A 150 5.09 0.44 14.10
CA THR A 150 5.68 1.67 13.55
C THR A 150 4.72 2.39 12.62
N VAL A 151 4.10 1.67 11.68
CA VAL A 151 3.12 2.25 10.75
C VAL A 151 1.92 2.81 11.50
N LYS A 152 1.39 2.08 12.50
CA LYS A 152 0.32 2.56 13.39
C LYS A 152 0.70 3.85 14.12
N LYS A 153 1.94 3.94 14.62
CA LYS A 153 2.44 5.08 15.41
C LYS A 153 2.55 6.40 14.62
N ILE A 154 2.86 6.34 13.31
CA ILE A 154 3.02 7.56 12.49
C ILE A 154 1.71 8.38 12.48
N GLY A 155 0.57 7.68 12.41
CA GLY A 155 -0.78 8.23 12.32
C GLY A 155 -0.99 9.02 11.03
N ILE A 156 -1.98 8.63 10.23
CA ILE A 156 -2.26 9.26 8.94
C ILE A 156 -3.64 9.90 8.99
N SER A 157 -3.72 11.18 8.64
CA SER A 157 -4.98 11.85 8.30
C SER A 157 -5.13 11.77 6.79
N PHE A 158 -6.00 10.85 6.33
CA PHE A 158 -6.26 10.62 4.92
C PHE A 158 -7.57 11.29 4.51
N ILE A 159 -7.55 12.05 3.42
CA ILE A 159 -8.75 12.65 2.84
C ILE A 159 -8.80 12.38 1.34
N VAL A 160 -10.02 12.39 0.79
CA VAL A 160 -10.24 12.22 -0.65
C VAL A 160 -11.03 13.41 -1.19
N LYS A 161 -10.54 13.97 -2.30
CA LYS A 161 -11.22 14.99 -3.09
C LYS A 161 -11.51 14.45 -4.47
N VAL A 162 -12.79 14.33 -4.79
CA VAL A 162 -13.25 14.03 -6.15
C VAL A 162 -13.28 15.34 -6.94
N ILE A 163 -12.54 15.40 -8.04
CA ILE A 163 -12.40 16.57 -8.92
C ILE A 163 -12.93 16.30 -10.33
#